data_AF-W4EAK8-F1
#
_entry.id   AF-W4EAK8-F1
#
_cell.length_a   1.000
_cell.length_b   1.000
_cell.length_c   1.000
_cell.angle_alpha   90.00
_cell.angle_beta   90.00
_cell.angle_gamma   90.00
#
_symmetry.space_group_name_H-M   'P 1'
#
loop_
_entity.id
_entity.type
_entity.pdbx_description
1 polymer ?
#
loop_
_entity_poly.entity_id
_entity_poly.type
_entity_poly.pdbx_seq_one_letter_code
_entity_poly.pdbx_strand_id
1 'polypeptide(L)'
;MEIAPKEAGCAWAPEAIYDEEAEDYLVFWASSREAADGMGRGLHIYASKTQDFRTFTEAELFITRGEHQTVIDTTIIRAEGRYYRASGDGHITIESSDHLLGEWKIISTLESLGLGLTGKDVEGPEFFKFNHDEQWGLLVDQYATEQGYLPILTSNIGDTTGDCWRIPAPEEYSFGQLKKRHGTILPITQSEYEAILDRWGKEFPPVRSVKS
;
A
#
# COMPACT_ATOMS: atom_id res chain seq x y z
N MET A 1 -14.23 19.06 3.55
CA MET A 1 -14.89 17.97 2.82
C MET A 1 -14.79 16.75 3.71
N GLU A 2 -15.90 16.08 3.97
CA GLU A 2 -15.99 14.91 4.85
C GLU A 2 -16.31 13.72 3.95
N ILE A 3 -15.35 12.80 3.79
CA ILE A 3 -15.45 11.64 2.89
C ILE A 3 -15.73 10.34 3.64
N ALA A 4 -15.50 10.32 4.96
CA ALA A 4 -15.82 9.17 5.79
C ALA A 4 -17.33 9.13 6.07
N PRO A 5 -17.96 7.95 6.21
CA PRO A 5 -19.33 7.84 6.70
C PRO A 5 -19.53 8.65 7.99
N LYS A 6 -20.71 9.23 8.21
CA LYS A 6 -20.98 10.05 9.42
C LYS A 6 -20.76 9.31 10.75
N GLU A 7 -20.82 7.99 10.70
CA GLU A 7 -20.59 7.09 11.83
C GLU A 7 -19.12 6.67 11.98
N ALA A 8 -18.26 7.01 11.00
CA ALA A 8 -16.86 6.64 11.02
C ALA A 8 -16.08 7.52 12.00
N GLY A 9 -15.40 6.89 12.96
CA GLY A 9 -14.57 7.60 13.94
C GLY A 9 -13.25 8.13 13.36
N CYS A 10 -12.85 7.74 12.15
CA CYS A 10 -11.58 8.11 11.51
C CYS A 10 -11.58 7.89 9.99
N ALA A 11 -10.63 8.52 9.29
CA ALA A 11 -10.18 8.16 7.95
C ALA A 11 -8.65 8.11 7.95
N TRP A 12 -8.07 6.91 7.97
CA TRP A 12 -6.63 6.68 8.15
C TRP A 12 -5.98 6.03 6.93
N ALA A 13 -4.71 6.35 6.71
CA ALA A 13 -3.87 5.82 5.64
C ALA A 13 -4.57 5.77 4.27
N PRO A 14 -5.02 6.92 3.72
CA PRO A 14 -5.68 6.94 2.42
C PRO A 14 -4.68 6.68 1.29
N GLU A 15 -5.09 5.86 0.32
CA GLU A 15 -4.41 5.66 -0.96
C GLU A 15 -5.42 5.78 -2.10
N ALA A 16 -4.94 5.98 -3.32
CA ALA A 16 -5.76 6.04 -4.51
C ALA A 16 -5.14 5.27 -5.67
N ILE A 17 -5.97 4.54 -6.42
CA ILE A 17 -5.58 3.86 -7.65
C ILE A 17 -6.52 4.26 -8.78
N TYR A 18 -5.98 4.44 -9.99
CA TYR A 18 -6.78 4.71 -11.18
C TYR A 18 -7.41 3.41 -11.71
N ASP A 19 -8.73 3.45 -11.91
CA ASP A 19 -9.51 2.40 -12.52
C ASP A 19 -9.67 2.69 -14.02
N GLU A 20 -8.92 1.98 -14.87
CA GLU A 20 -8.99 2.14 -16.32
C GLU A 20 -10.34 1.74 -16.91
N GLU A 21 -11.09 0.83 -16.26
CA GLU A 21 -12.39 0.37 -16.75
C GLU A 21 -13.49 1.40 -16.46
N ALA A 22 -13.42 2.06 -15.30
CA ALA A 22 -14.36 3.10 -14.89
C ALA A 22 -13.93 4.53 -15.30
N GLU A 23 -12.69 4.71 -15.78
CA GLU A 23 -12.06 5.99 -16.08
C GLU A 23 -12.08 6.98 -14.89
N ASP A 24 -11.98 6.46 -13.66
CA ASP A 24 -11.98 7.24 -12.42
C ASP A 24 -10.94 6.73 -11.41
N TYR A 25 -10.80 7.41 -10.27
CA TYR A 25 -9.93 6.99 -9.18
C TYR A 25 -10.75 6.35 -8.07
N LEU A 26 -10.32 5.18 -7.62
CA LEU A 26 -10.76 4.59 -6.36
C LEU A 26 -9.87 5.11 -5.24
N VAL A 27 -10.42 5.90 -4.32
CA VAL A 27 -9.76 6.34 -3.09
C VAL A 27 -10.24 5.49 -1.95
N PHE A 28 -9.33 4.92 -1.16
CA PHE A 28 -9.66 3.99 -0.10
C PHE A 28 -8.85 4.27 1.16
N TRP A 29 -9.43 3.97 2.33
CA TRP A 29 -8.86 4.30 3.63
C TRP A 29 -9.46 3.41 4.74
N ALA A 30 -8.78 3.34 5.88
CA ALA A 30 -9.31 2.65 7.06
C ALA A 30 -10.25 3.56 7.86
N SER A 31 -11.43 3.06 8.22
CA SER A 31 -12.38 3.72 9.11
C SER A 31 -12.90 2.75 10.17
N SER A 32 -13.17 3.28 11.37
CA SER A 32 -13.77 2.50 12.45
C SER A 32 -15.27 2.34 12.26
N ARG A 33 -15.77 1.15 12.58
CA ARG A 33 -17.19 0.80 12.53
C ARG A 33 -17.55 0.02 13.80
N GLU A 34 -18.70 0.33 14.39
CA GLU A 34 -19.28 -0.52 15.44
C GLU A 34 -19.80 -1.83 14.84
N ALA A 35 -19.50 -2.95 15.50
CA ALA A 35 -20.10 -4.23 15.16
C ALA A 35 -21.63 -4.18 15.38
N ALA A 36 -22.40 -4.97 14.63
CA ALA A 36 -23.85 -4.89 14.66
C ALA A 36 -24.44 -5.26 16.03
N ASP A 37 -23.71 -6.04 16.82
CA ASP A 37 -24.07 -6.44 18.19
C ASP A 37 -23.68 -5.40 19.27
N GLY A 38 -22.99 -4.32 18.89
CA GLY A 38 -22.49 -3.28 19.78
C GLY A 38 -21.35 -3.72 20.70
N MET A 39 -20.78 -4.91 20.53
CA MET A 39 -19.76 -5.50 21.43
C MET A 39 -18.32 -5.28 20.96
N GLY A 40 -18.09 -4.31 20.07
CA GLY A 40 -16.74 -3.95 19.66
C GLY A 40 -16.71 -2.95 18.51
N ARG A 41 -15.49 -2.52 18.19
CA ARG A 41 -15.20 -1.71 17.00
C ARG A 41 -14.03 -2.33 16.25
N GLY A 42 -14.23 -2.63 14.98
CA GLY A 42 -13.18 -3.02 14.04
C GLY A 42 -12.83 -1.84 13.12
N LEU A 43 -11.62 -1.88 12.55
CA LEU A 43 -11.29 -1.04 11.39
C LEU A 43 -11.56 -1.83 10.11
N HIS A 44 -12.17 -1.16 9.14
CA HIS A 44 -12.42 -1.72 7.82
C HIS A 44 -11.96 -0.73 6.76
N ILE A 45 -11.70 -1.24 5.56
CA ILE A 45 -11.36 -0.37 4.44
C ILE A 45 -12.64 0.07 3.76
N TYR A 46 -12.83 1.38 3.66
CA TYR A 46 -13.86 2.02 2.89
C TYR A 46 -13.24 2.58 1.62
N ALA A 47 -14.05 2.74 0.58
CA ALA A 47 -13.63 3.37 -0.65
C ALA A 47 -14.70 4.31 -1.20
N SER A 48 -14.25 5.29 -1.97
CA SER A 48 -15.08 6.23 -2.71
C SER A 48 -14.42 6.55 -4.04
N LYS A 49 -15.22 6.82 -5.07
CA LYS A 49 -14.74 7.14 -6.41
C LYS A 49 -14.69 8.64 -6.64
N THR A 50 -13.71 9.08 -7.42
CA THR A 50 -13.57 10.48 -7.84
C THR A 50 -12.91 10.59 -9.20
N GLN A 51 -13.27 11.60 -9.98
CA GLN A 51 -12.58 11.94 -11.22
C GLN A 51 -11.60 13.12 -11.06
N ASP A 52 -11.73 13.90 -9.99
CA ASP A 52 -11.07 15.21 -9.85
C ASP A 52 -10.47 15.47 -8.46
N PHE A 53 -10.56 14.50 -7.54
CA PHE A 53 -10.18 14.63 -6.12
C PHE A 53 -10.87 15.78 -5.38
N ARG A 54 -12.01 16.26 -5.91
CA ARG A 54 -12.83 17.33 -5.31
C ARG A 54 -14.27 16.91 -5.10
N THR A 55 -14.76 15.97 -5.90
CA THR A 55 -16.11 15.41 -5.82
C THR A 55 -15.98 13.91 -5.67
N PHE A 56 -16.61 13.35 -4.64
CA PHE A 56 -16.50 11.95 -4.27
C PHE A 56 -17.89 11.32 -4.26
N THR A 57 -17.98 10.05 -4.65
CA THR A 57 -19.20 9.26 -4.44
C THR A 57 -19.40 8.99 -2.94
N GLU A 58 -20.56 8.44 -2.58
CA GLU A 58 -20.75 7.90 -1.23
C GLU A 58 -19.67 6.84 -0.93
N ALA A 59 -19.21 6.80 0.33
CA ALA A 59 -18.21 5.85 0.77
C ALA A 59 -18.86 4.48 1.00
N GLU A 60 -18.29 3.45 0.41
CA GLU A 60 -18.76 2.08 0.49
C GLU A 60 -17.76 1.20 1.24
N LEU A 61 -18.24 0.17 1.93
CA LEU A 61 -17.38 -0.83 2.54
C LEU A 61 -16.66 -1.61 1.43
N PHE A 62 -15.33 -1.56 1.43
CA PHE A 62 -14.51 -2.17 0.38
C PHE A 62 -13.79 -3.44 0.86
N ILE A 63 -13.22 -3.44 2.07
CA ILE A 63 -12.53 -4.62 2.64
C ILE A 63 -12.95 -4.81 4.08
N THR A 64 -13.35 -6.04 4.42
CA THR A 64 -13.59 -6.49 5.79
C THR A 64 -13.06 -7.91 5.99
N ARG A 65 -12.62 -8.22 7.21
CA ARG A 65 -12.29 -9.58 7.66
C ARG A 65 -13.37 -10.16 8.58
N GLY A 66 -14.53 -9.52 8.63
CA GLY A 66 -15.59 -9.77 9.59
C GLY A 66 -15.75 -8.61 10.56
N GLU A 67 -16.92 -8.48 11.18
CA GLU A 67 -17.33 -7.28 11.93
C GLU A 67 -16.40 -6.91 13.10
N HIS A 68 -15.78 -7.89 13.73
CA HIS A 68 -14.90 -7.68 14.88
C HIS A 68 -13.41 -7.68 14.52
N GLN A 69 -13.07 -7.84 13.24
CA GLN A 69 -11.68 -7.93 12.80
C GLN A 69 -11.24 -6.63 12.13
N THR A 70 -9.99 -6.27 12.40
CA THR A 70 -9.35 -5.07 11.89
C THR A 70 -8.60 -5.39 10.60
N VAL A 71 -8.81 -4.55 9.59
CA VAL A 71 -7.96 -4.43 8.41
C VAL A 71 -7.59 -2.96 8.22
N ILE A 72 -6.30 -2.69 8.04
CA ILE A 72 -5.72 -1.35 7.89
C ILE A 72 -4.67 -1.32 6.78
N ASP A 73 -4.18 -0.12 6.49
CA ASP A 73 -3.00 0.14 5.66
C ASP A 73 -3.03 -0.68 4.37
N THR A 74 -4.08 -0.51 3.59
CA THR A 74 -4.18 -1.22 2.31
C THR A 74 -3.38 -0.47 1.26
N THR A 75 -2.72 -1.22 0.40
CA THR A 75 -2.10 -0.72 -0.82
C THR A 75 -2.53 -1.58 -2.01
N ILE A 76 -2.66 -0.99 -3.20
CA ILE A 76 -3.13 -1.70 -4.40
C ILE A 76 -2.22 -1.36 -5.59
N ILE A 77 -1.80 -2.39 -6.31
CA ILE A 77 -1.01 -2.24 -7.54
C ILE A 77 -1.54 -3.14 -8.65
N ARG A 78 -1.45 -2.68 -9.90
CA ARG A 78 -1.68 -3.51 -11.07
C ARG A 78 -0.34 -4.04 -11.59
N ALA A 79 -0.23 -5.35 -11.74
CA ALA A 79 0.96 -6.03 -12.25
C ALA A 79 0.55 -7.25 -13.07
N GLU A 80 1.27 -7.55 -14.15
CA GLU A 80 1.07 -8.77 -14.95
C GLU A 80 -0.40 -9.02 -15.39
N GLY A 81 -1.16 -7.95 -15.64
CA GLY A 81 -2.56 -8.03 -16.06
C GLY A 81 -3.56 -8.30 -14.92
N ARG A 82 -3.12 -8.38 -13.67
CA ARG A 82 -3.96 -8.57 -12.48
C ARG A 82 -3.79 -7.41 -11.49
N TYR A 83 -4.72 -7.31 -10.55
CA TYR A 83 -4.60 -6.45 -9.38
C TYR A 83 -4.10 -7.25 -8.19
N TYR A 84 -3.20 -6.64 -7.43
CA TYR A 84 -2.68 -7.15 -6.17
C TYR A 84 -2.91 -6.11 -5.08
N ARG A 85 -3.22 -6.56 -3.88
CA ARG A 85 -3.30 -5.70 -2.70
C ARG A 85 -2.65 -6.34 -1.52
N ALA A 86 -2.09 -5.53 -0.63
CA ALA A 86 -1.59 -5.95 0.66
C ALA A 86 -2.27 -5.12 1.75
N SER A 87 -2.59 -5.75 2.89
CA SER A 87 -3.22 -5.08 4.03
C SER A 87 -2.70 -5.64 5.34
N GLY A 88 -2.69 -4.80 6.38
CA GLY A 88 -2.45 -5.23 7.76
C GLY A 88 -3.73 -5.77 8.39
N ASP A 89 -3.76 -7.05 8.79
CA ASP A 89 -4.92 -7.71 9.39
C ASP A 89 -4.55 -8.76 10.46
N GLY A 90 -3.43 -8.55 11.15
CA GLY A 90 -2.76 -9.52 12.02
C GLY A 90 -1.63 -10.27 11.32
N HIS A 91 -1.67 -10.27 9.99
CA HIS A 91 -0.53 -10.49 9.09
C HIS A 91 -0.40 -9.28 8.15
N ILE A 92 0.60 -9.33 7.26
CA ILE A 92 0.52 -8.61 6.00
C ILE A 92 0.00 -9.62 4.98
N THR A 93 -1.29 -9.53 4.68
CA THR A 93 -2.02 -10.44 3.80
C THR A 93 -2.02 -9.89 2.38
N ILE A 94 -1.64 -10.72 1.40
CA ILE A 94 -1.60 -10.39 -0.02
C ILE A 94 -2.76 -11.10 -0.72
N GLU A 95 -3.53 -10.31 -1.47
CA GLU A 95 -4.68 -10.77 -2.24
C GLU A 95 -4.49 -10.42 -3.73
N SER A 96 -5.12 -11.18 -4.62
CA SER A 96 -5.19 -10.86 -6.04
C SER A 96 -6.61 -10.89 -6.60
N SER A 97 -6.83 -10.14 -7.67
CA SER A 97 -8.08 -10.11 -8.43
C SER A 97 -7.80 -9.86 -9.90
N ASP A 98 -8.71 -10.31 -10.77
CA ASP A 98 -8.72 -9.95 -12.18
C ASP A 98 -9.27 -8.52 -12.42
N HIS A 99 -10.11 -8.03 -11.50
CA HIS A 99 -10.75 -6.71 -11.59
C HIS A 99 -10.63 -5.96 -10.26
N LEU A 100 -10.38 -4.64 -10.32
CA LEU A 100 -10.21 -3.80 -9.12
C LEU A 100 -11.41 -3.91 -8.15
N LEU A 101 -12.63 -3.84 -8.69
CA LEU A 101 -13.89 -3.95 -7.95
C LEU A 101 -14.52 -5.35 -8.04
N GLY A 102 -13.70 -6.37 -8.28
CA GLY A 102 -14.11 -7.77 -8.40
C GLY A 102 -13.94 -8.59 -7.12
N GLU A 103 -13.94 -9.92 -7.29
CA GLU A 103 -13.66 -10.86 -6.21
C GLU A 103 -12.15 -10.97 -5.97
N TRP A 104 -11.74 -10.63 -4.75
CA TRP A 104 -10.35 -10.73 -4.30
C TRP A 104 -10.10 -12.04 -3.57
N LYS A 105 -8.97 -12.70 -3.86
CA LYS A 105 -8.57 -13.97 -3.24
C LYS A 105 -7.26 -13.79 -2.50
N ILE A 106 -7.20 -14.27 -1.27
CA ILE A 106 -5.94 -14.38 -0.51
C ILE A 106 -5.04 -15.37 -1.24
N ILE A 107 -3.83 -14.93 -1.57
CA ILE A 107 -2.82 -15.76 -2.24
C ILE A 107 -1.64 -16.08 -1.33
N SER A 108 -1.31 -15.18 -0.39
CA SER A 108 -0.20 -15.36 0.54
C SER A 108 -0.27 -14.39 1.71
N THR A 109 0.57 -14.62 2.70
CA THR A 109 1.03 -13.67 3.70
C THR A 109 2.56 -13.62 3.66
N LEU A 110 3.20 -12.57 4.20
CA LEU A 110 4.67 -12.53 4.30
C LEU A 110 5.24 -13.74 5.07
N GLU A 111 4.51 -14.23 6.07
CA GLU A 111 4.87 -15.44 6.80
C GLU A 111 4.83 -16.69 5.90
N SER A 112 3.77 -16.87 5.12
CA SER A 112 3.64 -18.02 4.20
C SER A 112 4.67 -18.02 3.07
N LEU A 113 5.19 -16.83 2.70
CA LEU A 113 6.26 -16.66 1.72
C LEU A 113 7.66 -16.96 2.32
N GLY A 114 7.73 -17.41 3.58
CA GLY A 114 8.99 -17.77 4.23
C GLY A 114 9.82 -16.56 4.68
N LEU A 115 9.26 -15.35 4.70
CA LEU A 115 9.98 -14.14 5.10
C LEU A 115 10.06 -13.96 6.63
N GLY A 116 9.32 -14.78 7.39
CA GLY A 116 9.34 -14.77 8.86
C GLY A 116 8.74 -13.51 9.47
N LEU A 117 7.92 -12.76 8.72
CA LEU A 117 7.28 -11.52 9.16
C LEU A 117 5.77 -11.72 9.33
N THR A 118 5.25 -11.23 10.45
CA THR A 118 3.81 -11.20 10.75
C THR A 118 3.37 -9.77 11.05
N GLY A 119 2.07 -9.58 11.29
CA GLY A 119 1.53 -8.28 11.74
C GLY A 119 1.95 -7.90 13.17
N LYS A 120 2.75 -8.72 13.86
CA LYS A 120 3.41 -8.37 15.13
C LYS A 120 4.75 -7.66 14.93
N ASP A 121 5.32 -7.80 13.74
CA ASP A 121 6.67 -7.34 13.41
C ASP A 121 6.61 -6.07 12.56
N VAL A 122 5.65 -6.05 11.62
CA VAL A 122 5.53 -5.01 10.59
C VAL A 122 4.07 -4.60 10.32
N GLU A 123 3.89 -3.36 9.86
CA GLU A 123 2.61 -2.77 9.41
C GLU A 123 2.83 -1.92 8.15
N GLY A 124 1.83 -1.18 7.68
CA GLY A 124 2.03 -0.18 6.62
C GLY A 124 2.58 -0.70 5.29
N PRO A 125 2.00 -1.76 4.67
CA PRO A 125 2.46 -2.22 3.36
C PRO A 125 2.26 -1.14 2.29
N GLU A 126 3.26 -0.95 1.43
CA GLU A 126 3.21 -0.05 0.27
C GLU A 126 3.84 -0.74 -0.94
N PHE A 127 3.03 -1.07 -1.94
CA PHE A 127 3.54 -1.63 -3.19
C PHE A 127 4.06 -0.54 -4.13
N PHE A 128 5.13 -0.86 -4.85
CA PHE A 128 5.62 0.01 -5.92
C PHE A 128 6.29 -0.81 -7.05
N LYS A 129 6.32 -0.24 -8.25
CA LYS A 129 7.05 -0.80 -9.40
C LYS A 129 8.36 -0.02 -9.62
N PHE A 130 9.44 -0.72 -9.93
CA PHE A 130 10.69 -0.09 -10.34
C PHE A 130 10.56 0.50 -11.77
N ASN A 131 11.24 1.62 -12.03
CA ASN A 131 11.11 2.34 -13.31
C ASN A 131 11.62 1.57 -14.53
N HIS A 132 12.61 0.69 -14.35
CA HIS A 132 13.38 0.11 -15.48
C HIS A 132 13.37 -1.42 -15.52
N ASP A 133 12.90 -2.06 -14.45
CA ASP A 133 12.93 -3.50 -14.28
C ASP A 133 11.51 -4.04 -14.11
N GLU A 134 11.26 -5.26 -14.58
CA GLU A 134 10.06 -6.03 -14.20
C GLU A 134 10.25 -6.59 -12.79
N GLN A 135 10.37 -5.65 -11.85
CA GLN A 135 10.57 -5.87 -10.43
C GLN A 135 9.64 -4.95 -9.66
N TRP A 136 9.14 -5.46 -8.55
CA TRP A 136 8.30 -4.77 -7.61
C TRP A 136 8.95 -4.75 -6.24
N GLY A 137 8.61 -3.74 -5.47
CA GLY A 137 8.90 -3.69 -4.06
C GLY A 137 7.61 -3.59 -3.25
N LEU A 138 7.69 -4.12 -2.04
CA LEU A 138 6.73 -3.91 -0.97
C LEU A 138 7.50 -3.33 0.21
N LEU A 139 7.27 -2.06 0.54
CA LEU A 139 7.76 -1.51 1.78
C LEU A 139 6.83 -1.91 2.92
N VAL A 140 7.39 -2.20 4.09
CA VAL A 140 6.65 -2.40 5.34
C VAL A 140 7.34 -1.64 6.47
N ASP A 141 6.57 -1.04 7.38
CA ASP A 141 7.13 -0.36 8.56
C ASP A 141 7.46 -1.37 9.67
N GLN A 142 8.72 -1.43 10.07
CA GLN A 142 9.17 -2.17 11.25
C GLN A 142 8.85 -1.36 12.52
N TYR A 143 7.55 -1.25 12.82
CA TYR A 143 7.05 -0.54 13.99
C TYR A 143 7.52 -1.19 15.30
N ALA A 144 7.55 -2.52 15.36
CA ALA A 144 7.88 -3.28 16.57
C ALA A 144 9.34 -3.11 17.03
N THR A 145 10.28 -2.94 16.10
CA THR A 145 11.71 -2.75 16.37
C THR A 145 12.16 -1.30 16.21
N GLU A 146 11.21 -0.42 15.89
CA GLU A 146 11.43 0.98 15.57
C GLU A 146 12.47 1.24 14.46
N GLN A 147 12.63 0.34 13.48
CA GLN A 147 13.67 0.47 12.44
C GLN A 147 13.24 1.26 11.20
N GLY A 148 11.94 1.59 11.08
CA GLY A 148 11.39 2.23 9.89
C GLY A 148 11.21 1.23 8.75
N TYR A 149 11.16 1.72 7.52
CA TYR A 149 10.90 0.88 6.37
C TYR A 149 11.90 -0.28 6.17
N LEU A 150 11.33 -1.45 5.92
CA LEU A 150 11.99 -2.62 5.37
C LEU A 150 11.48 -2.82 3.94
N PRO A 151 12.36 -2.82 2.92
CA PRO A 151 11.96 -3.21 1.58
C PRO A 151 11.91 -4.73 1.46
N ILE A 152 10.92 -5.22 0.73
CA ILE A 152 10.81 -6.60 0.29
C ILE A 152 10.72 -6.55 -1.23
N LEU A 153 11.55 -7.31 -1.93
CA LEU A 153 11.66 -7.27 -3.39
C LEU A 153 11.08 -8.54 -3.98
N THR A 154 10.39 -8.41 -5.12
CA THR A 154 9.91 -9.56 -5.91
C THR A 154 9.95 -9.28 -7.41
N SER A 155 10.17 -10.33 -8.19
CA SER A 155 9.99 -10.32 -9.66
C SER A 155 8.63 -10.89 -10.10
N ASN A 156 7.78 -11.32 -9.16
CA ASN A 156 6.44 -11.82 -9.44
C ASN A 156 5.59 -11.72 -8.16
N ILE A 157 4.65 -10.78 -8.11
CA ILE A 157 3.76 -10.60 -6.94
C ILE A 157 2.80 -11.80 -6.78
N GLY A 158 2.47 -12.48 -7.88
CA GLY A 158 1.63 -13.68 -7.87
C GLY A 158 2.34 -14.96 -7.41
N ASP A 159 3.65 -14.91 -7.13
CA ASP A 159 4.37 -16.06 -6.59
C ASP A 159 3.93 -16.37 -5.16
N THR A 160 3.31 -17.54 -4.97
CA THR A 160 2.86 -18.04 -3.67
C THR A 160 3.85 -18.98 -2.99
N THR A 161 4.95 -19.36 -3.65
CA THR A 161 5.97 -20.25 -3.03
C THR A 161 6.98 -19.46 -2.21
N GLY A 162 7.17 -18.18 -2.53
CA GLY A 162 8.18 -17.33 -1.91
C GLY A 162 9.51 -17.31 -2.67
N ASP A 163 9.67 -18.11 -3.72
CA ASP A 163 10.93 -18.26 -4.47
C ASP A 163 11.38 -16.95 -5.14
N CYS A 164 10.44 -16.11 -5.54
CA CYS A 164 10.71 -14.81 -6.16
C CYS A 164 10.84 -13.67 -5.14
N TRP A 165 10.55 -13.92 -3.86
CA TRP A 165 10.52 -12.91 -2.81
C TRP A 165 11.81 -12.91 -2.00
N ARG A 166 12.33 -11.72 -1.68
CA ARG A 166 13.47 -11.59 -0.78
C ARG A 166 13.46 -10.29 0.00
N ILE A 167 14.03 -10.35 1.20
CA ILE A 167 14.48 -9.16 1.92
C ILE A 167 15.92 -8.89 1.45
N PRO A 168 16.23 -7.71 0.90
CA PRO A 168 17.59 -7.36 0.52
C PRO A 168 18.47 -7.15 1.75
N ALA A 169 19.76 -7.40 1.63
CA ALA A 169 20.73 -7.16 2.69
C ALA A 169 20.77 -5.67 3.05
N PRO A 170 21.09 -5.29 4.31
CA PRO A 170 21.12 -3.89 4.74
C PRO A 170 21.96 -2.96 3.87
N GLU A 171 22.99 -3.48 3.20
CA GLU A 171 23.88 -2.73 2.33
C GLU A 171 23.29 -2.47 0.93
N GLU A 172 22.23 -3.18 0.54
CA GLU A 172 21.56 -3.04 -0.76
C GLU A 172 20.54 -1.89 -0.78
N TYR A 173 20.17 -1.31 0.37
CA TYR A 173 19.20 -0.22 0.45
C TYR A 173 19.59 0.85 1.46
N SER A 174 19.16 2.09 1.23
CA SER A 174 19.41 3.19 2.15
C SER A 174 18.26 4.19 2.18
N PHE A 175 17.69 4.38 3.37
CA PHE A 175 16.69 5.44 3.59
C PHE A 175 17.30 6.74 4.10
N GLY A 176 18.64 6.81 4.17
CA GLY A 176 19.38 7.93 4.76
C GLY A 176 19.35 7.88 6.29
N GLN A 177 19.46 9.05 6.92
CA GLN A 177 19.52 9.15 8.39
C GLN A 177 18.13 9.13 9.06
N LEU A 178 17.07 9.35 8.29
CA LEU A 178 15.71 9.42 8.80
C LEU A 178 15.04 8.05 8.74
N LYS A 179 14.35 7.69 9.82
CA LYS A 179 13.48 6.51 9.88
C LYS A 179 12.16 6.83 9.17
N LYS A 180 12.16 6.74 7.84
CA LYS A 180 10.97 6.91 6.99
C LYS A 180 9.96 5.79 7.27
N ARG A 181 8.67 6.15 7.26
CA ARG A 181 7.50 5.31 7.56
C ARG A 181 6.26 5.87 6.87
N HIS A 182 5.24 5.03 6.68
CA HIS A 182 3.89 5.38 6.23
C HIS A 182 3.78 6.54 5.22
N GLY A 183 4.05 6.22 3.96
CA GLY A 183 3.99 7.13 2.82
C GLY A 183 4.11 6.34 1.52
N THR A 184 3.80 7.00 0.40
CA THR A 184 3.68 6.37 -0.91
C THR A 184 4.93 6.51 -1.78
N ILE A 185 5.14 5.57 -2.70
CA ILE A 185 6.15 5.67 -3.76
C ILE A 185 5.45 5.84 -5.10
N LEU A 186 5.59 7.03 -5.69
CA LEU A 186 5.13 7.30 -7.04
C LEU A 186 6.32 7.26 -8.02
N PRO A 187 6.37 6.30 -8.96
CA PRO A 187 7.33 6.36 -10.05
C PRO A 187 7.04 7.59 -10.90
N ILE A 188 8.09 8.36 -11.19
CA ILE A 188 8.02 9.52 -12.08
C ILE A 188 8.94 9.31 -13.28
N THR A 189 8.53 9.85 -14.41
CA THR A 189 9.31 9.89 -15.64
C THR A 189 10.51 10.82 -15.49
N GLN A 190 11.53 10.64 -16.34
CA GLN A 190 12.68 11.54 -16.40
C GLN A 190 12.25 12.99 -16.63
N SER A 191 11.26 13.22 -17.49
CA SER A 191 10.73 14.56 -17.78
C SER A 191 9.99 15.18 -16.58
N GLU A 192 9.23 14.39 -15.81
CA GLU A 192 8.61 14.87 -14.56
C GLU A 192 9.65 15.19 -13.50
N TYR A 193 10.70 14.36 -13.38
CA TYR A 193 11.83 14.62 -12.49
C TYR A 193 12.53 15.93 -12.84
N GLU A 194 12.87 16.14 -14.12
CA GLU A 194 13.46 17.38 -14.61
C GLU A 194 12.56 18.59 -14.36
N ALA A 195 11.25 18.46 -14.60
CA ALA A 195 10.29 19.53 -14.33
C ALA A 195 10.23 19.89 -12.83
N ILE A 196 10.28 18.90 -11.93
CA ILE A 196 10.35 19.13 -10.47
C ILE A 196 11.65 19.85 -10.12
N LEU A 197 12.79 19.40 -10.64
CA LEU A 197 14.09 20.01 -10.37
C LEU A 197 14.19 21.45 -10.91
N ASP A 198 13.69 21.72 -12.11
CA ASP A 198 13.72 23.07 -12.69
C ASP A 198 12.89 24.05 -11.85
N ARG A 199 11.78 23.57 -11.28
CA ARG A 199 10.86 24.39 -10.49
C ARG A 199 11.26 24.54 -9.01
N TRP A 200 11.86 23.51 -8.41
CA TRP A 200 12.11 23.42 -6.95
C TRP A 200 13.55 23.04 -6.57
N GLY A 201 14.34 22.47 -7.49
CA GLY A 201 15.67 21.89 -7.22
C GLY A 201 16.77 22.90 -6.88
N LYS A 202 16.51 24.21 -7.02
CA LYS A 202 17.48 25.25 -6.62
C LYS A 202 17.58 25.45 -5.09
N GLU A 203 16.62 24.91 -4.33
CA GLU A 203 16.57 25.01 -2.87
C GLU A 203 17.21 23.81 -2.14
N PHE A 204 17.52 22.72 -2.87
CA PHE A 204 18.06 21.49 -2.28
C PHE A 204 19.26 20.98 -3.09
N PRO A 205 20.45 20.76 -2.48
CA PRO A 205 21.59 20.20 -3.21
C PRO A 205 21.26 18.78 -3.71
N PRO A 206 21.77 18.37 -4.88
CA PRO A 206 21.45 17.07 -5.45
C PRO A 206 21.92 15.93 -4.53
N VAL A 207 21.03 14.95 -4.30
CA VAL A 207 21.37 13.69 -3.65
C VAL A 207 22.29 12.93 -4.60
N ARG A 208 23.52 12.64 -4.17
CA ARG A 208 24.51 11.93 -5.00
C ARG A 208 23.95 10.54 -5.36
N SER A 209 23.88 10.25 -6.66
CA SER A 209 23.66 8.91 -7.18
C SER A 209 24.74 7.97 -6.64
N VAL A 210 24.33 6.92 -5.91
CA VAL A 210 25.22 5.77 -5.68
C VAL A 210 25.29 5.05 -7.02
N LYS A 211 26.50 4.98 -7.60
CA LYS A 211 26.72 4.23 -8.84
C LYS A 211 26.44 2.74 -8.58
N SER A 212 25.73 2.13 -9.52
CA SER A 212 25.59 0.68 -9.70
C SER A 212 26.92 -0.05 -9.66
#